data_AF-A0A0C1GGL2-F1
#
_entry.id   AF-A0A0C1GGL2-F1
#
_cell.length_a   1.000
_cell.length_b   1.000
_cell.length_c   1.000
_cell.angle_alpha   90.00
_cell.angle_beta   90.00
_cell.angle_gamma   90.00
#
_symmetry.space_group_name_H-M   'P 1'
#
loop_
_entity.id
_entity.type
_entity.pdbx_description
1 polymer ?
#
loop_
_entity_poly.entity_id
_entity_poly.type
_entity_poly.pdbx_seq_one_letter_code
_entity_poly.pdbx_strand_id
1 'polypeptide(L)'
;MEIFKNFLILLVLSISILSCKQYPKRNEKIADSISTGSTYWISDEEIHTLEEKASHGDKNSSFKLYQYHMFVSLNQNLEFKWLEIAAKNGHPIAQSNLADLSLAQGNKEKATFWAKKAYENGAKLPDELKILIK
;
A
#
# COMPACT_ATOMS: atom_id res chain seq x y z
N MET A 1 -22.63 41.17 -29.22
CA MET A 1 -22.21 39.78 -29.48
C MET A 1 -20.95 39.44 -28.67
N GLU A 2 -20.95 39.74 -27.37
CA GLU A 2 -19.89 39.35 -26.42
C GLU A 2 -20.43 38.57 -25.21
N ILE A 3 -21.76 38.51 -25.03
CA ILE A 3 -22.41 37.75 -23.95
C ILE A 3 -22.26 36.23 -24.15
N PHE A 4 -22.11 35.77 -25.41
CA PHE A 4 -21.92 34.34 -25.73
C PHE A 4 -20.49 33.83 -25.59
N LYS A 5 -19.48 34.70 -25.47
CA LYS A 5 -18.08 34.27 -25.23
C LYS A 5 -17.80 33.96 -23.77
N ASN A 6 -18.49 34.63 -22.83
CA ASN A 6 -18.30 34.38 -21.40
C ASN A 6 -19.12 33.20 -20.87
N PHE A 7 -20.16 32.76 -21.59
CA PHE A 7 -20.91 31.54 -21.23
C PHE A 7 -20.18 30.26 -21.65
N LEU A 8 -19.34 30.32 -22.69
CA LEU A 8 -18.54 29.19 -23.17
C LEU A 8 -17.27 28.96 -22.32
N ILE A 9 -16.80 29.97 -21.58
CA ILE A 9 -15.64 29.84 -20.68
C ILE A 9 -16.06 29.26 -19.30
N LEU A 10 -17.33 29.35 -18.92
CA LEU A 10 -17.84 28.80 -17.65
C LEU A 10 -18.23 27.31 -17.73
N LEU A 11 -18.27 26.70 -18.92
CA LEU A 11 -18.67 25.29 -19.08
C LEU A 11 -17.48 24.31 -19.13
N VAL A 12 -16.24 24.80 -19.13
CA VAL A 12 -15.01 23.96 -19.22
C VAL A 12 -14.31 23.79 -17.86
N LEU A 13 -14.77 24.47 -16.79
CA LEU A 13 -14.20 24.34 -15.45
C LEU A 13 -14.98 23.36 -14.53
N SER A 14 -16.02 22.70 -15.01
CA SER A 14 -16.84 21.78 -14.19
C SER A 14 -16.67 20.30 -14.50
N ILE A 15 -15.71 19.90 -15.35
CA ILE A 15 -15.43 18.47 -15.62
C ILE A 15 -13.92 18.22 -15.48
N SER A 16 -13.40 18.52 -14.30
CA SER A 16 -12.25 17.79 -13.76
C SER A 16 -12.77 17.07 -12.53
N ILE A 17 -12.93 15.76 -12.71
CA ILE A 17 -13.47 14.80 -11.76
C ILE A 17 -12.74 14.95 -10.44
N LEU A 18 -13.31 15.71 -9.52
CA LEU A 18 -13.00 15.62 -8.10
C LEU A 18 -13.66 14.33 -7.60
N SER A 19 -13.12 13.18 -7.98
CA SER A 19 -13.31 11.96 -7.19
C SER A 19 -12.42 12.07 -5.95
N CYS A 20 -12.69 13.07 -5.11
CA CYS A 20 -12.30 12.99 -3.73
C CYS A 20 -13.34 12.06 -3.10
N LYS A 21 -13.06 10.75 -3.07
CA LYS A 21 -13.79 9.81 -2.23
C LYS A 21 -13.60 10.31 -0.81
N GLN A 22 -14.56 11.05 -0.29
CA GLN A 22 -14.52 11.52 1.08
C GLN A 22 -14.89 10.33 1.96
N TYR A 23 -13.88 9.64 2.47
CA TYR A 23 -14.07 8.53 3.39
C TYR A 23 -14.61 9.10 4.70
N PRO A 24 -15.71 8.55 5.25
CA PRO A 24 -16.29 9.08 6.48
C PRO A 24 -15.28 8.95 7.63
N LYS A 25 -15.00 10.06 8.33
CA LYS A 25 -14.24 10.06 9.58
C LYS A 25 -14.99 9.20 10.59
N ARG A 26 -14.45 8.03 10.93
CA ARG A 26 -15.03 7.15 11.96
C ARG A 26 -14.78 7.78 13.33
N ASN A 27 -15.85 7.99 14.09
CA ASN A 27 -15.78 8.54 15.44
C ASN A 27 -15.16 7.50 16.41
N GLU A 28 -14.23 7.93 17.26
CA GLU A 28 -13.29 7.13 18.07
C GLU A 28 -13.94 6.44 19.30
N LYS A 29 -15.27 6.43 19.42
CA LYS A 29 -15.94 5.67 20.48
C LYS A 29 -16.05 4.19 20.09
N ILE A 30 -15.01 3.45 20.49
CA ILE A 30 -14.79 2.02 20.29
C ILE A 30 -15.95 1.23 20.89
N ALA A 31 -16.72 0.55 20.03
CA ALA A 31 -17.48 -0.62 20.42
C ALA A 31 -16.51 -1.81 20.50
N ASP A 32 -16.72 -2.72 21.46
CA ASP A 32 -15.88 -3.88 21.81
C ASP A 32 -15.73 -4.94 20.71
N SER A 33 -15.96 -4.59 19.44
CA SER A 33 -15.87 -5.47 18.28
C SER A 33 -15.24 -4.72 17.11
N ILE A 34 -13.92 -4.85 16.95
CA ILE A 34 -13.19 -4.33 15.80
C ILE A 34 -13.31 -5.36 14.67
N SER A 35 -13.90 -4.99 13.55
CA SER A 35 -13.84 -5.80 12.32
C SER A 35 -12.40 -5.82 11.78
N THR A 36 -11.97 -6.90 11.14
CA THR A 36 -10.63 -7.01 10.52
C THR A 36 -10.30 -5.82 9.62
N GLY A 37 -11.30 -5.28 8.90
CA GLY A 37 -11.11 -4.10 8.04
C GLY A 37 -10.79 -2.82 8.82
N SER A 38 -11.28 -2.68 10.06
CA SER A 38 -10.93 -1.53 10.91
C SER A 38 -9.51 -1.59 11.47
N THR A 39 -8.89 -2.78 11.53
CA THR A 39 -7.50 -2.92 11.98
C THR A 39 -6.51 -2.22 11.05
N TYR A 40 -6.83 -2.14 9.76
CA TYR A 40 -5.97 -1.57 8.73
C TYR A 40 -6.40 -0.17 8.28
N TRP A 41 -7.44 0.39 8.91
CA TRP A 41 -7.90 1.73 8.58
C TRP A 41 -6.87 2.76 9.06
N ILE A 42 -6.60 3.76 8.20
CA ILE A 42 -5.79 4.94 8.49
C ILE A 42 -6.51 6.17 7.91
N SER A 43 -6.34 7.33 8.54
CA SER A 43 -6.93 8.58 8.06
C SER A 43 -6.10 9.19 6.92
N ASP A 44 -6.69 10.11 6.13
CA ASP A 44 -5.96 10.80 5.04
C ASP A 44 -4.73 11.58 5.55
N GLU A 45 -4.83 12.19 6.74
CA GLU A 45 -3.70 12.88 7.39
C GLU A 45 -2.59 11.89 7.80
N GLU A 46 -2.98 10.73 8.32
CA GLU A 46 -2.04 9.67 8.68
C GLU A 46 -1.36 9.08 7.44
N ILE A 47 -2.09 8.93 6.32
CA ILE A 47 -1.52 8.49 5.04
C ILE A 47 -0.35 9.38 4.65
N HIS A 48 -0.52 10.71 4.63
CA HIS A 48 0.56 11.62 4.26
C HIS A 48 1.79 11.48 5.17
N THR A 49 1.58 11.36 6.48
CA THR A 49 2.67 11.14 7.44
C THR A 49 3.40 9.81 7.19
N LEU A 50 2.66 8.74 6.89
CA LEU A 50 3.23 7.43 6.59
C LEU A 50 4.00 7.45 5.26
N GLU A 51 3.49 8.17 4.25
CA GLU A 51 4.17 8.33 2.96
C GLU A 51 5.52 9.03 3.12
N GLU A 52 5.57 10.10 3.92
CA GLU A 52 6.81 10.81 4.26
C GLU A 52 7.79 9.90 5.01
N LYS A 53 7.35 9.21 6.06
CA LYS A 53 8.23 8.28 6.79
C LYS A 53 8.76 7.17 5.90
N ALA A 54 7.90 6.61 5.05
CA ALA A 54 8.26 5.56 4.13
C ALA A 54 9.28 6.02 3.08
N SER A 55 9.20 7.26 2.60
CA SER A 55 10.18 7.84 1.67
C SER A 55 11.56 8.03 2.30
N HIS A 56 11.60 8.17 3.63
CA HIS A 56 12.83 8.19 4.44
C HIS A 56 13.26 6.80 4.96
N GLY A 57 12.73 5.72 4.37
CA GLY A 57 13.17 4.36 4.66
C GLY A 57 12.44 3.68 5.82
N ASP A 58 11.42 4.30 6.41
CA ASP A 58 10.65 3.64 7.47
C ASP A 58 9.85 2.45 6.89
N LYS A 59 10.32 1.25 7.23
CA LYS A 59 9.80 -0.01 6.70
C LYS A 59 8.42 -0.37 7.23
N ASN A 60 8.06 0.12 8.42
CA ASN A 60 6.78 -0.15 9.04
C ASN A 60 5.69 0.73 8.43
N SER A 61 6.00 1.99 8.10
CA SER A 61 5.08 2.92 7.46
C SER A 61 4.74 2.46 6.04
N SER A 62 5.73 2.05 5.25
CA SER A 62 5.47 1.47 3.93
C SER A 62 4.67 0.17 4.00
N PHE A 63 4.93 -0.69 5.00
CA PHE A 63 4.14 -1.91 5.18
C PHE A 63 2.70 -1.62 5.62
N LYS A 64 2.49 -0.60 6.47
CA LYS A 64 1.14 -0.16 6.88
C LYS A 64 0.35 0.38 5.69
N LEU A 65 0.99 1.15 4.80
CA LEU A 65 0.38 1.62 3.55
C LEU A 65 0.02 0.45 2.62
N TYR A 66 0.90 -0.55 2.50
CA TYR A 66 0.59 -1.80 1.79
C TYR A 66 -0.67 -2.47 2.34
N GLN A 67 -0.77 -2.66 3.66
CA GLN A 67 -1.92 -3.27 4.30
C GLN A 67 -3.21 -2.45 4.10
N TYR A 68 -3.13 -1.12 4.20
CA TYR A 68 -4.26 -0.23 3.92
C TYR A 68 -4.77 -0.40 2.49
N HIS A 69 -3.89 -0.41 1.51
CA HIS A 69 -4.29 -0.57 0.11
C HIS A 69 -4.78 -1.98 -0.22
N MET A 70 -4.26 -3.01 0.45
CA MET A 70 -4.70 -4.40 0.32
C MET A 70 -6.10 -4.64 0.94
N PHE A 71 -6.36 -4.11 2.14
CA PHE A 71 -7.53 -4.49 2.93
C PHE A 71 -8.63 -3.44 3.01
N VAL A 72 -8.32 -2.16 2.76
CA VAL A 72 -9.27 -1.05 2.97
C VAL A 72 -9.57 -0.34 1.67
N SER A 73 -8.56 0.23 1.00
CA SER A 73 -8.79 0.97 -0.24
C SER A 73 -8.98 0.05 -1.45
N LEU A 74 -8.55 -1.22 -1.34
CA LEU A 74 -8.56 -2.23 -2.40
C LEU A 74 -7.95 -1.73 -3.72
N ASN A 75 -6.83 -1.00 -3.63
CA ASN A 75 -6.15 -0.42 -4.80
C ASN A 75 -4.91 -1.25 -5.12
N GLN A 76 -5.05 -2.18 -6.07
CA GLN A 76 -4.00 -3.13 -6.44
C GLN A 76 -2.70 -2.46 -6.93
N ASN A 77 -2.80 -1.32 -7.64
CA ASN A 77 -1.61 -0.59 -8.11
C ASN A 77 -0.81 -0.02 -6.93
N LEU A 78 -1.51 0.55 -5.95
CA LEU A 78 -0.86 1.10 -4.75
C LEU A 78 -0.42 -0.02 -3.81
N GLU A 79 -1.17 -1.11 -3.70
CA GLU A 79 -0.78 -2.31 -2.97
C GLU A 79 0.59 -2.82 -3.43
N PHE A 80 0.75 -3.11 -4.73
CA PHE A 80 2.03 -3.60 -5.25
C PHE A 80 3.15 -2.57 -5.07
N LYS A 81 2.88 -1.29 -5.33
CA LYS A 81 3.85 -0.21 -5.12
C LYS A 81 4.37 -0.19 -3.68
N TRP A 82 3.48 -0.21 -2.69
CA TRP A 82 3.87 -0.15 -1.29
C TRP A 82 4.49 -1.45 -0.79
N LEU A 83 4.08 -2.60 -1.33
CA LEU A 83 4.75 -3.88 -1.07
C LEU A 83 6.22 -3.83 -1.50
N GLU A 84 6.49 -3.32 -2.71
CA GLU A 84 7.87 -3.17 -3.20
C GLU A 84 8.68 -2.18 -2.36
N ILE A 85 8.09 -1.03 -1.99
CA ILE A 85 8.76 -0.04 -1.14
C ILE A 85 9.06 -0.63 0.25
N ALA A 86 8.10 -1.34 0.86
CA ALA A 86 8.30 -2.00 2.15
C ALA A 86 9.39 -3.06 2.09
N ALA A 87 9.43 -3.86 1.02
CA ALA A 87 10.48 -4.85 0.82
C ALA A 87 11.86 -4.20 0.65
N LYS A 88 11.95 -3.12 -0.14
CA LYS A 88 13.19 -2.32 -0.32
C LYS A 88 13.67 -1.68 0.97
N ASN A 89 12.74 -1.18 1.80
CA ASN A 89 13.04 -0.60 3.12
C ASN A 89 13.41 -1.66 4.18
N GLY A 90 13.34 -2.96 3.86
CA GLY A 90 13.77 -4.01 4.78
C GLY A 90 12.68 -4.59 5.66
N HIS A 91 11.39 -4.42 5.32
CA HIS A 91 10.31 -5.04 6.08
C HIS A 91 10.31 -6.57 5.84
N PRO A 92 10.58 -7.41 6.85
CA PRO A 92 10.83 -8.83 6.66
C PRO A 92 9.64 -9.57 6.04
N ILE A 93 8.42 -9.25 6.48
CA ILE A 93 7.20 -9.86 5.95
C ILE A 93 6.94 -9.40 4.51
N ALA A 94 7.23 -8.14 4.18
CA ALA A 94 7.04 -7.63 2.82
C ALA A 94 8.01 -8.31 1.84
N GLN A 95 9.25 -8.54 2.27
CA GLN A 95 10.23 -9.30 1.50
C GLN A 95 9.79 -10.75 1.28
N SER A 96 9.22 -11.41 2.31
CA SER A 96 8.64 -12.76 2.16
C SER A 96 7.50 -12.76 1.15
N ASN A 97 6.55 -11.82 1.27
CA ASN A 97 5.42 -11.71 0.35
C ASN A 97 5.87 -11.46 -1.10
N LEU A 98 6.90 -10.63 -1.30
CA LEU A 98 7.45 -10.35 -2.62
C LEU A 98 8.22 -11.55 -3.19
N ALA A 99 8.84 -12.36 -2.33
CA ALA A 99 9.46 -13.63 -2.72
C ALA A 99 8.40 -14.65 -3.18
N ASP A 100 7.32 -14.81 -2.42
CA ASP A 100 6.19 -15.69 -2.77
C ASP A 100 5.55 -15.28 -4.10
N LEU A 101 5.28 -13.99 -4.28
CA LEU A 101 4.76 -13.45 -5.53
C LEU A 101 5.70 -13.73 -6.71
N SER A 102 7.01 -13.54 -6.51
CA SER A 102 8.01 -13.79 -7.56
C SER A 102 8.09 -15.28 -7.92
N LEU A 103 7.95 -16.16 -6.92
CA LEU A 103 7.91 -17.61 -7.14
C LEU A 103 6.66 -18.04 -7.91
N ALA A 104 5.49 -17.48 -7.56
CA ALA A 104 4.24 -17.72 -8.26
C ALA A 104 4.28 -17.26 -9.73
N GLN A 105 5.09 -16.24 -10.04
CA GLN A 105 5.35 -15.78 -11.40
C GLN A 105 6.43 -16.62 -12.14
N GLY A 106 6.96 -17.67 -11.51
CA GLY A 106 8.02 -18.50 -12.07
C GLY A 106 9.42 -17.87 -12.02
N ASN A 107 9.58 -16.70 -11.38
CA ASN A 107 10.87 -16.04 -11.26
C ASN A 107 11.60 -16.50 -9.99
N LYS A 108 12.22 -17.69 -10.08
CA LYS A 108 12.93 -18.32 -8.97
C LYS A 108 14.12 -17.49 -8.48
N GLU A 109 14.85 -16.82 -9.37
CA GLU A 109 15.99 -15.97 -8.98
C GLU A 109 15.56 -14.79 -8.11
N LYS A 110 14.53 -14.06 -8.54
CA LYS A 110 13.96 -12.95 -7.77
C LYS A 110 13.35 -13.44 -6.45
N ALA A 111 12.71 -14.62 -6.46
CA ALA A 111 12.18 -15.24 -5.24
C ALA A 111 13.30 -15.58 -4.24
N THR A 112 14.39 -16.23 -4.68
CA THR A 112 15.55 -16.53 -3.84
C THR A 112 16.17 -15.26 -3.26
N PHE A 113 16.31 -14.20 -4.07
CA PHE A 113 16.85 -12.92 -3.62
C PHE A 113 16.04 -12.34 -2.45
N TRP A 114 14.71 -12.24 -2.61
CA TRP A 114 13.85 -11.67 -1.58
C TRP A 114 13.69 -12.59 -0.36
N ALA A 115 13.64 -13.91 -0.55
CA ALA A 115 13.58 -14.88 0.54
C ALA A 115 14.83 -14.79 1.43
N LYS A 116 16.02 -14.64 0.84
CA LYS A 116 17.26 -14.46 1.60
C LYS A 116 17.23 -13.17 2.43
N LYS A 117 16.82 -12.06 1.81
CA LYS A 117 16.66 -10.77 2.51
C LYS A 117 15.64 -10.85 3.64
N ALA A 118 14.51 -11.51 3.40
CA ALA A 118 13.47 -11.71 4.41
C ALA A 118 14.01 -12.47 5.61
N TYR A 119 14.70 -13.59 5.38
CA TYR A 119 15.34 -14.39 6.44
C TYR A 119 16.38 -13.59 7.24
N GLU A 120 17.28 -12.87 6.55
CA GLU A 120 18.28 -12.00 7.17
C GLU A 120 17.65 -10.90 8.04
N ASN A 121 16.47 -10.40 7.66
CA ASN A 121 15.71 -9.41 8.42
C ASN A 121 14.75 -10.02 9.47
N GLY A 122 14.85 -11.33 9.73
CA GLY A 122 14.11 -12.02 10.78
C GLY A 122 12.72 -12.54 10.40
N ALA A 123 12.40 -12.63 9.10
CA ALA A 123 11.16 -13.26 8.66
C ALA A 123 11.18 -14.77 8.96
N LYS A 124 10.08 -15.28 9.52
CA LYS A 124 9.80 -16.72 9.47
C LYS A 124 9.26 -17.05 8.08
N LEU A 125 10.07 -17.71 7.27
CA LEU A 125 9.69 -18.09 5.92
C LEU A 125 8.69 -19.27 5.89
N PRO A 126 7.83 -19.35 4.87
CA PRO A 126 7.13 -20.59 4.49
C PRO A 126 8.13 -21.62 3.95
N ASP A 127 7.75 -22.90 3.95
CA ASP A 127 8.67 -24.00 3.62
C ASP A 127 9.14 -23.96 2.17
N GLU A 128 8.27 -23.50 1.26
CA GLU A 128 8.57 -23.30 -0.16
C GLU A 128 9.74 -22.32 -0.35
N LEU A 129 9.74 -21.20 0.37
CA LEU A 129 10.82 -20.22 0.31
C LEU A 129 12.08 -20.69 1.04
N LYS A 130 11.96 -21.47 2.11
CA LYS A 130 13.14 -22.05 2.79
C LYS A 130 13.96 -22.93 1.86
N ILE A 131 13.31 -23.68 0.96
CA ILE A 131 14.00 -24.53 -0.03
C ILE A 131 14.86 -23.68 -0.98
N LEU A 132 14.47 -22.43 -1.25
CA LEU A 132 15.19 -21.55 -2.17
C LEU A 132 16.51 -20.99 -1.63
N ILE A 133 16.70 -21.00 -0.31
CA ILE A 133 17.84 -20.35 0.37
C ILE A 133 18.72 -21.33 1.16
N LYS A 134 18.43 -22.63 1.07
CA LYS A 134 19.28 -23.72 1.56
C LYS A 134 20.41 -23.97 0.58
#